data_AF-A0A354ZKS7-F1
#
_entry.id   AF-A0A354ZKS7-F1
#
_cell.length_a   1.000
_cell.length_b   1.000
_cell.length_c   1.000
_cell.angle_alpha   90.00
_cell.angle_beta   90.00
_cell.angle_gamma   90.00
#
_symmetry.space_group_name_H-M   'P 1'
#
loop_
_entity.id
_entity.type
_entity.pdbx_description
1 polymer ?
#
loop_
_entity_poly.entity_id
_entity_poly.type
_entity_poly.pdbx_seq_one_letter_code
_entity_poly.pdbx_strand_id
1 'polypeptide(L)'
;MRKLLVLFAIMALLLVSTVAMAEKTYLPGEELPDGAVEVEHWELVDNEWVNHRAGDVTSLARCWRSGPASGNCNKENWVINFTHHASMAQWSEWSIGGTRWDWRILKPGTYAADCIEFTLKSNNDVLIDYDGFADLAYLGEGGVKTTIDTYYSFGEDIEGAVENGWVRADDLNDDDDMIYDSAALHAGMSTKLFNMIVVENCNSSCEYEDTGTITLTLQNVKVWVDGRAGTWRDPQILPPTQG
;
A
#
# COMPACT_ATOMS: atom_id res chain seq x y z
N MET A 1 17.42 -25.66 8.34
CA MET A 1 17.79 -24.93 7.09
C MET A 1 16.55 -24.53 6.28
N ARG A 2 15.57 -23.85 6.90
CA ARG A 2 14.36 -23.32 6.22
C ARG A 2 14.02 -21.88 6.64
N LYS A 3 14.80 -21.28 7.54
CA LYS A 3 14.63 -19.90 8.01
C LYS A 3 15.65 -18.91 7.41
N LEU A 4 16.64 -19.39 6.64
CA LEU A 4 17.64 -18.54 5.97
C LEU A 4 17.22 -18.04 4.57
N LEU A 5 16.11 -18.56 4.02
CA LEU A 5 15.65 -18.19 2.67
C LEU A 5 14.64 -17.03 2.68
N VAL A 6 14.09 -16.66 3.83
CA VAL A 6 13.14 -15.54 3.95
C VAL A 6 13.88 -14.20 4.10
N LEU A 7 15.05 -14.20 4.73
CA LEU A 7 15.90 -13.01 4.91
C LEU A 7 16.54 -12.50 3.60
N PHE A 8 16.83 -13.38 2.63
CA PHE A 8 17.40 -12.96 1.35
C PHE A 8 16.37 -12.33 0.40
N ALA A 9 15.07 -12.54 0.60
CA ALA A 9 14.02 -11.92 -0.21
C ALA A 9 13.73 -10.48 0.24
N ILE A 10 13.81 -10.20 1.55
CA ILE A 10 13.60 -8.85 2.09
C ILE A 10 14.87 -7.99 1.88
N MET A 11 16.08 -8.55 2.04
CA MET A 11 17.34 -7.82 1.78
C MET A 11 17.63 -7.54 0.30
N ALA A 12 17.00 -8.25 -0.64
CA ALA A 12 17.15 -7.95 -2.07
C ALA A 12 16.30 -6.76 -2.53
N LEU A 13 15.30 -6.32 -1.74
CA LEU A 13 14.53 -5.11 -2.02
C LEU A 13 15.19 -3.84 -1.46
N LEU A 14 15.98 -3.92 -0.40
CA LEU A 14 16.54 -2.75 0.30
C LEU A 14 17.95 -2.32 -0.14
N LEU A 15 18.56 -3.00 -1.13
CA LEU A 15 19.94 -2.73 -1.58
C LEU A 15 20.09 -2.51 -3.10
N VAL A 16 19.07 -2.01 -3.81
CA VAL A 16 19.28 -1.58 -5.20
C VAL A 16 19.80 -0.14 -5.22
N SER A 17 21.13 -0.02 -5.14
CA SER A 17 21.87 1.13 -5.59
C SER A 17 21.48 1.50 -7.03
N THR A 18 20.77 2.61 -7.25
CA THR A 18 20.80 3.51 -8.43
C THR A 18 20.97 2.92 -9.85
N VAL A 19 20.61 1.66 -10.10
CA VAL A 19 20.56 1.11 -11.46
C VAL A 19 19.26 1.62 -12.06
N ALA A 20 19.40 2.59 -12.98
CA ALA A 20 18.37 3.13 -13.87
C ALA A 20 17.06 2.34 -13.80
N MET A 21 16.15 2.81 -12.94
CA MET A 21 14.77 2.38 -12.92
C MET A 21 14.25 2.60 -14.33
N ALA A 22 14.14 1.52 -15.11
CA ALA A 22 13.23 1.56 -16.25
C ALA A 22 11.88 1.90 -15.63
N GLU A 23 11.38 3.10 -15.91
CA GLU A 23 10.12 3.60 -15.38
C GLU A 23 9.05 2.54 -15.69
N LYS A 24 8.61 1.83 -14.64
CA LYS A 24 7.64 0.75 -14.78
C LYS A 24 6.38 1.36 -15.37
N THR A 25 6.10 1.08 -16.63
CA THR A 25 4.91 1.61 -17.27
C THR A 25 3.69 0.85 -16.76
N TYR A 26 2.90 1.50 -15.93
CA TYR A 26 1.63 0.95 -15.45
C TYR A 26 0.60 0.91 -16.59
N LEU A 27 -0.10 -0.22 -16.69
CA LEU A 27 -1.17 -0.45 -17.66
C LEU A 27 -2.51 -0.52 -16.91
N PRO A 28 -3.22 0.62 -16.75
CA PRO A 28 -4.47 0.69 -15.99
C PRO A 28 -5.64 -0.01 -16.72
N GLY A 29 -5.37 -0.65 -17.86
CA GLY A 29 -6.35 -1.34 -18.68
C GLY A 29 -6.97 -0.43 -19.72
N GLU A 30 -7.99 -0.96 -20.38
CA GLU A 30 -8.70 -0.30 -21.48
C GLU A 30 -10.18 -0.16 -21.11
N GLU A 31 -10.83 0.84 -21.71
CA GLU A 31 -12.28 0.96 -21.64
C GLU A 31 -12.95 -0.21 -22.37
N LEU A 32 -14.22 -0.48 -22.03
CA LEU A 32 -14.99 -1.52 -22.70
C LEU A 32 -15.15 -1.21 -24.20
N PRO A 33 -15.18 -2.24 -25.07
CA PRO A 33 -15.45 -2.03 -26.49
C PRO A 33 -16.81 -1.39 -26.76
N ASP A 34 -16.93 -0.68 -27.88
CA ASP A 34 -18.19 -0.08 -28.33
C ASP A 34 -19.33 -1.11 -28.39
N GLY A 35 -20.49 -0.72 -27.87
CA GLY A 35 -21.68 -1.58 -27.83
C GLY A 35 -21.60 -2.72 -26.82
N ALA A 36 -20.66 -2.70 -25.87
CA ALA A 36 -20.66 -3.60 -24.73
C ALA A 36 -21.96 -3.48 -23.92
N VAL A 37 -22.56 -4.62 -23.60
CA VAL A 37 -23.77 -4.72 -22.80
C VAL A 37 -23.46 -5.53 -21.55
N GLU A 38 -23.70 -4.94 -20.39
CA GLU A 38 -23.55 -5.64 -19.12
C GLU A 38 -24.56 -6.78 -19.02
N VAL A 39 -24.12 -7.91 -18.50
CA VAL A 39 -24.94 -9.09 -18.25
C VAL A 39 -24.97 -9.40 -16.76
N GLU A 40 -26.00 -10.13 -16.34
CA GLU A 40 -25.97 -10.76 -15.03
C GLU A 40 -24.81 -11.73 -14.91
N HIS A 41 -24.35 -11.93 -13.68
CA HIS A 41 -23.29 -12.87 -13.36
C HIS A 41 -23.60 -13.58 -12.05
N TRP A 42 -22.76 -14.56 -11.70
CA TRP A 42 -22.89 -15.32 -10.47
C TRP A 42 -21.58 -15.36 -9.71
N GLU A 43 -21.67 -15.20 -8.39
CA GLU A 43 -20.56 -15.35 -7.46
C GLU A 43 -20.78 -16.63 -6.65
N LEU A 44 -19.70 -17.38 -6.40
CA LEU A 44 -19.76 -18.56 -5.55
C LEU A 44 -19.49 -18.14 -4.11
N VAL A 45 -20.54 -18.08 -3.28
CA VAL A 45 -20.48 -17.70 -1.86
C VAL A 45 -20.91 -18.90 -1.03
N ASP A 46 -20.06 -19.36 -0.10
CA ASP A 46 -20.34 -20.53 0.75
C ASP A 46 -20.77 -21.79 -0.03
N ASN A 47 -20.17 -22.02 -1.21
CA ASN A 47 -20.50 -23.09 -2.17
C ASN A 47 -21.88 -22.97 -2.86
N GLU A 48 -22.53 -21.83 -2.79
CA GLU A 48 -23.78 -21.55 -3.50
C GLU A 48 -23.58 -20.45 -4.56
N TRP A 49 -24.24 -20.59 -5.71
CA TRP A 49 -24.20 -19.58 -6.77
C TRP A 49 -25.21 -18.47 -6.49
N VAL A 50 -24.71 -17.29 -6.13
CA VAL A 50 -25.50 -16.08 -5.89
C VAL A 50 -25.56 -15.26 -7.18
N ASN A 51 -26.77 -14.93 -7.65
CA ASN A 51 -26.98 -14.15 -8.87
C ASN A 51 -26.89 -12.64 -8.58
N HIS A 52 -26.21 -11.92 -9.46
CA HIS A 52 -26.11 -10.47 -9.46
C HIS A 52 -26.57 -9.92 -10.81
N ARG A 53 -27.51 -8.96 -10.76
CA ARG A 53 -28.06 -8.34 -11.98
C ARG A 53 -27.05 -7.37 -12.58
N ALA A 54 -27.19 -7.12 -13.88
CA ALA A 54 -26.47 -6.03 -14.54
C ALA A 54 -26.71 -4.69 -13.80
N GLY A 55 -25.64 -3.96 -13.52
CA GLY A 55 -25.67 -2.68 -12.80
C GLY A 55 -25.56 -2.81 -11.27
N ASP A 56 -25.39 -4.01 -10.73
CA ASP A 56 -25.15 -4.20 -9.30
C ASP A 56 -23.74 -3.72 -8.90
N VAL A 57 -23.65 -2.50 -8.37
CA VAL A 57 -22.38 -1.90 -7.92
C VAL A 57 -21.88 -2.43 -6.58
N THR A 58 -22.61 -3.36 -5.94
CA THR A 58 -22.16 -4.02 -4.71
C THR A 58 -21.51 -5.38 -4.97
N SER A 59 -21.57 -5.87 -6.21
CA SER A 59 -20.92 -7.12 -6.63
C SER A 59 -19.39 -6.98 -6.67
N LEU A 60 -18.69 -8.09 -6.45
CA LEU A 60 -17.23 -8.19 -6.52
C LEU A 60 -16.73 -8.25 -7.97
N ALA A 61 -17.57 -8.74 -8.88
CA ALA A 61 -17.26 -8.81 -10.31
C ALA A 61 -18.40 -8.20 -11.13
N ARG A 62 -18.10 -7.78 -12.35
CA ARG A 62 -19.12 -7.38 -13.34
C ARG A 62 -18.70 -7.90 -14.70
N CYS A 63 -19.67 -8.22 -15.55
CA CYS A 63 -19.42 -8.91 -16.81
C CYS A 63 -20.15 -8.24 -17.97
N TRP A 64 -19.47 -8.12 -19.11
CA TRP A 64 -20.01 -7.53 -20.33
C TRP A 64 -19.80 -8.46 -21.51
N ARG A 65 -20.77 -8.45 -22.42
CA ARG A 65 -20.62 -9.05 -23.76
C ARG A 65 -20.57 -7.96 -24.81
N SER A 66 -19.76 -8.16 -25.84
CA SER A 66 -19.60 -7.24 -26.96
C SER A 66 -19.27 -8.01 -28.24
N GLY A 67 -19.20 -7.32 -29.38
CA GLY A 67 -18.85 -7.92 -30.67
C GLY A 67 -19.85 -8.97 -31.19
N PRO A 68 -21.17 -8.66 -31.25
CA PRO A 68 -22.12 -9.61 -31.81
C PRO A 68 -21.77 -9.91 -33.29
N ALA A 69 -21.73 -11.20 -33.63
CA ALA A 69 -21.54 -11.66 -35.01
C ALA A 69 -22.80 -12.38 -35.49
N SER A 70 -23.13 -12.23 -36.76
CA SER A 70 -24.26 -12.91 -37.40
C SER A 70 -23.91 -13.31 -38.83
N GLY A 71 -24.62 -14.31 -39.37
CA GLY A 71 -24.44 -14.81 -40.72
C GLY A 71 -25.68 -15.56 -41.20
N ASN A 72 -25.84 -15.71 -42.52
CA ASN A 72 -26.97 -16.39 -43.15
C ASN A 72 -26.59 -17.08 -44.48
N CYS A 73 -27.45 -18.02 -44.93
CA CYS A 73 -27.37 -18.73 -46.21
C CYS A 73 -26.31 -19.87 -46.31
N ASN A 74 -26.18 -20.44 -47.51
CA ASN A 74 -25.54 -21.74 -47.81
C ASN A 74 -24.01 -21.72 -47.89
N LYS A 75 -23.35 -20.83 -47.14
CA LYS A 75 -21.89 -20.81 -47.10
C LYS A 75 -21.41 -22.09 -46.40
N GLU A 76 -20.46 -22.79 -47.03
CA GLU A 76 -19.92 -24.05 -46.52
C GLU A 76 -19.20 -23.87 -45.17
N ASN A 77 -18.48 -22.75 -45.00
CA ASN A 77 -17.67 -22.49 -43.80
C ASN A 77 -17.92 -21.10 -43.22
N TRP A 78 -18.23 -21.05 -41.92
CA TRP A 78 -18.31 -19.85 -41.10
C TRP A 78 -17.17 -19.85 -40.08
N VAL A 79 -16.35 -18.80 -40.08
CA VAL A 79 -15.28 -18.61 -39.09
C VAL A 79 -15.68 -17.45 -38.20
N ILE A 80 -15.79 -17.70 -36.91
CA ILE A 80 -16.17 -16.72 -35.89
C ILE A 80 -15.06 -16.70 -34.86
N ASN A 81 -14.43 -15.54 -34.70
CA ASN A 81 -13.38 -15.36 -33.69
C ASN A 81 -14.03 -14.96 -32.37
N PHE A 82 -13.63 -15.61 -31.28
CA PHE A 82 -14.09 -15.31 -29.94
C PHE A 82 -12.92 -14.82 -29.10
N THR A 83 -13.15 -13.74 -28.35
CA THR A 83 -12.18 -13.21 -27.38
C THR A 83 -12.77 -13.34 -25.99
N HIS A 84 -12.04 -14.01 -25.10
CA HIS A 84 -12.33 -14.01 -23.67
C HIS A 84 -11.27 -13.14 -22.97
N HIS A 85 -11.73 -12.09 -22.29
CA HIS A 85 -10.86 -11.10 -21.67
C HIS A 85 -11.31 -10.85 -20.23
N ALA A 86 -10.33 -10.66 -19.33
CA ALA A 86 -10.56 -10.26 -17.95
C ALA A 86 -9.59 -9.14 -17.58
N SER A 87 -10.10 -8.16 -16.85
CA SER A 87 -9.31 -7.12 -16.19
C SER A 87 -9.55 -7.23 -14.70
N MET A 88 -8.48 -7.24 -13.89
CA MET A 88 -8.56 -7.38 -12.44
C MET A 88 -8.07 -6.10 -11.76
N ALA A 89 -8.82 -5.64 -10.76
CA ALA A 89 -8.44 -4.51 -9.94
C ALA A 89 -7.22 -4.85 -9.08
N GLN A 90 -6.43 -3.82 -8.84
CA GLN A 90 -5.50 -3.76 -7.74
C GLN A 90 -6.25 -3.78 -6.40
N TRP A 91 -5.68 -4.44 -5.39
CA TRP A 91 -6.16 -4.41 -4.01
C TRP A 91 -4.99 -4.35 -3.03
N SER A 92 -5.25 -3.82 -1.83
CA SER A 92 -4.31 -3.83 -0.71
C SER A 92 -5.07 -4.16 0.57
N GLU A 93 -4.45 -4.96 1.42
CA GLU A 93 -4.87 -5.27 2.77
C GLU A 93 -3.71 -4.91 3.69
N TRP A 94 -3.96 -4.07 4.69
CA TRP A 94 -2.92 -3.63 5.61
C TRP A 94 -3.48 -3.50 7.02
N SER A 95 -2.58 -3.60 8.00
CA SER A 95 -2.90 -3.29 9.39
C SER A 95 -1.70 -2.67 10.08
N ILE A 96 -1.98 -1.82 11.07
CA ILE A 96 -0.97 -1.17 11.90
C ILE A 96 -1.35 -1.37 13.37
N GLY A 97 -0.45 -1.91 14.18
CA GLY A 97 -0.72 -2.34 15.56
C GLY A 97 -0.96 -1.18 16.53
N GLY A 98 -0.51 0.03 16.19
CA GLY A 98 -0.72 1.25 16.97
C GLY A 98 -0.43 2.48 16.11
N THR A 99 -1.01 3.62 16.46
CA THR A 99 -0.75 4.90 15.78
C THR A 99 -0.30 6.00 16.75
N ARG A 100 -0.04 5.62 18.00
CA ARG A 100 0.42 6.52 19.07
C ARG A 100 1.44 5.80 19.95
N TRP A 101 2.54 6.50 20.22
CA TRP A 101 3.56 6.10 21.20
C TRP A 101 3.55 7.06 22.39
N ASP A 102 3.58 6.50 23.60
CA ASP A 102 3.72 7.29 24.82
C ASP A 102 4.97 6.83 25.60
N TRP A 103 5.95 7.73 25.72
CA TRP A 103 7.15 7.51 26.52
C TRP A 103 6.99 8.12 27.91
N ARG A 104 7.39 7.39 28.97
CA ARG A 104 7.50 7.91 30.33
C ARG A 104 8.94 7.76 30.82
N ILE A 105 9.67 8.88 30.86
CA ILE A 105 11.11 8.90 31.10
C ILE A 105 11.43 9.41 32.51
N LEU A 106 12.22 8.63 33.26
CA LEU A 106 12.65 8.98 34.63
C LEU A 106 13.98 9.75 34.67
N LYS A 107 14.88 9.46 33.72
CA LYS A 107 16.23 10.02 33.66
C LYS A 107 16.66 10.20 32.20
N PRO A 108 17.62 11.07 31.91
CA PRO A 108 18.23 11.17 30.59
C PRO A 108 18.87 9.85 30.14
N GLY A 109 18.85 9.61 28.82
CA GLY A 109 19.32 8.41 28.18
C GLY A 109 18.81 8.27 26.74
N THR A 110 19.29 7.23 26.07
CA THR A 110 18.80 6.79 24.75
C THR A 110 17.90 5.59 24.96
N TYR A 111 16.67 5.66 24.44
CA TYR A 111 15.65 4.65 24.63
C TYR A 111 15.09 4.24 23.28
N ALA A 112 14.86 2.94 23.07
CA ALA A 112 14.24 2.39 21.87
C ALA A 112 13.13 1.41 22.24
N ALA A 113 12.04 1.39 21.49
CA ALA A 113 10.90 0.51 21.72
C ALA A 113 10.34 -0.08 20.41
N ASP A 114 9.89 -1.33 20.51
CA ASP A 114 9.13 -2.08 19.51
C ASP A 114 7.65 -1.76 19.73
N CYS A 115 6.99 -0.95 18.88
CA CYS A 115 5.55 -0.76 19.12
C CYS A 115 4.64 -0.59 17.91
N ILE A 116 5.09 -0.84 16.67
CA ILE A 116 4.15 -0.97 15.57
C ILE A 116 4.46 -2.23 14.78
N GLU A 117 3.59 -3.23 14.89
CA GLU A 117 3.49 -4.29 13.90
C GLU A 117 2.74 -3.73 12.69
N PHE A 118 3.37 -3.76 11.53
CA PHE A 118 2.76 -3.38 10.26
C PHE A 118 2.65 -4.62 9.37
N THR A 119 1.45 -4.86 8.85
CA THR A 119 1.24 -5.90 7.84
C THR A 119 0.78 -5.27 6.54
N LEU A 120 1.25 -5.82 5.42
CA LEU A 120 0.88 -5.38 4.08
C LEU A 120 0.77 -6.57 3.14
N LYS A 121 -0.32 -6.60 2.39
CA LYS A 121 -0.57 -7.59 1.34
C LYS A 121 -1.20 -6.89 0.15
N SER A 122 -0.72 -7.16 -1.05
CA SER A 122 -1.27 -6.56 -2.27
C SER A 122 -1.03 -7.45 -3.49
N ASN A 123 -1.83 -7.25 -4.54
CA ASN A 123 -1.58 -7.81 -5.88
C ASN A 123 -0.93 -6.79 -6.85
N ASN A 124 -0.46 -5.64 -6.36
CA ASN A 124 0.31 -4.69 -7.15
C ASN A 124 1.35 -3.97 -6.29
N ASP A 125 2.13 -3.09 -6.91
CA ASP A 125 3.09 -2.27 -6.19
C ASP A 125 2.37 -1.31 -5.23
N VAL A 126 3.00 -1.02 -4.09
CA VAL A 126 2.52 -0.06 -3.10
C VAL A 126 3.65 0.91 -2.81
N LEU A 127 3.40 2.21 -3.01
CA LEU A 127 4.28 3.27 -2.56
C LEU A 127 3.89 3.66 -1.14
N ILE A 128 4.87 3.81 -0.26
CA ILE A 128 4.71 4.32 1.10
C ILE A 128 5.45 5.66 1.15
N ASP A 129 4.72 6.70 1.51
CA ASP A 129 5.19 8.08 1.61
C ASP A 129 5.00 8.59 3.05
N TYR A 130 5.87 9.49 3.49
CA TYR A 130 5.97 9.99 4.85
C TYR A 130 5.93 11.51 4.85
N ASP A 131 5.07 12.11 5.68
CA ASP A 131 4.96 13.56 5.79
C ASP A 131 4.79 14.02 7.24
N GLY A 132 5.40 15.16 7.57
CA GLY A 132 5.28 15.82 8.87
C GLY A 132 5.97 15.13 10.05
N PHE A 133 6.85 14.15 9.84
CA PHE A 133 7.62 13.54 10.92
C PHE A 133 8.69 14.49 11.43
N ALA A 134 8.79 14.66 12.76
CA ALA A 134 9.81 15.48 13.38
C ALA A 134 10.24 14.97 14.77
N ASP A 135 11.18 15.69 15.38
CA ASP A 135 11.50 15.52 16.79
C ASP A 135 10.31 15.85 17.68
N LEU A 136 10.18 15.17 18.83
CA LEU A 136 9.09 15.51 19.77
C LEU A 136 9.31 16.93 20.29
N ALA A 137 8.29 17.78 20.16
CA ALA A 137 8.35 19.19 20.53
C ALA A 137 7.76 19.42 21.93
N TYR A 138 8.45 20.25 22.72
CA TYR A 138 8.03 20.63 24.07
C TYR A 138 6.69 21.38 24.06
N LEU A 139 5.71 20.91 24.85
CA LEU A 139 4.37 21.49 24.89
C LEU A 139 4.20 22.60 25.96
N GLY A 140 5.19 22.81 26.82
CA GLY A 140 5.17 23.84 27.84
C GLY A 140 5.73 25.19 27.38
N GLU A 141 5.83 26.14 28.32
CA GLU A 141 6.55 27.40 28.11
C GLU A 141 7.97 27.34 28.70
N GLY A 142 8.94 27.98 28.04
CA GLY A 142 10.34 28.00 28.45
C GLY A 142 11.11 26.72 28.05
N GLY A 143 12.04 26.29 28.90
CA GLY A 143 12.90 25.13 28.66
C GLY A 143 14.25 25.46 28.02
N VAL A 144 15.25 24.61 28.24
CA VAL A 144 16.60 24.78 27.68
C VAL A 144 16.72 24.11 26.31
N LYS A 145 16.37 22.82 26.23
CA LYS A 145 16.20 22.10 24.97
C LYS A 145 14.73 21.75 24.78
N THR A 146 14.12 22.33 23.74
CA THR A 146 12.68 22.25 23.45
C THR A 146 12.31 21.10 22.52
N THR A 147 13.27 20.27 22.13
CA THR A 147 13.03 19.08 21.31
C THR A 147 13.68 17.84 21.92
N ILE A 148 13.06 16.69 21.72
CA ILE A 148 13.66 15.39 21.97
C ILE A 148 13.92 14.76 20.60
N ASP A 149 15.18 14.47 20.37
CA ASP A 149 15.70 13.83 19.19
C ASP A 149 14.99 12.48 18.94
N THR A 150 14.31 12.35 17.80
CA THR A 150 13.49 11.18 17.46
C THR A 150 14.02 10.46 16.22
N TYR A 151 14.01 9.13 16.26
CA TYR A 151 14.48 8.27 15.19
C TYR A 151 13.57 7.08 15.00
N TYR A 152 13.60 6.51 13.79
CA TYR A 152 12.87 5.31 13.43
C TYR A 152 13.77 4.29 12.74
N SER A 153 13.39 3.03 12.84
CA SER A 153 14.02 1.90 12.16
C SER A 153 13.04 0.75 12.04
N PHE A 154 13.35 -0.29 11.27
CA PHE A 154 12.50 -1.46 11.09
C PHE A 154 13.26 -2.76 11.35
N GLY A 155 12.55 -3.79 11.81
CA GLY A 155 13.14 -5.11 12.04
C GLY A 155 12.18 -6.07 12.74
N GLU A 156 12.57 -7.33 12.91
CA GLU A 156 11.81 -8.29 13.71
C GLU A 156 12.11 -8.15 15.22
N ASP A 157 13.30 -7.63 15.54
CA ASP A 157 13.85 -7.38 16.86
C ASP A 157 14.77 -6.13 16.84
N ILE A 158 15.28 -5.76 18.01
CA ILE A 158 16.11 -4.56 18.17
C ILE A 158 17.47 -4.71 17.47
N GLU A 159 18.03 -5.92 17.40
CA GLU A 159 19.25 -6.20 16.65
C GLU A 159 19.07 -5.93 15.16
N GLY A 160 17.94 -6.39 14.58
CA GLY A 160 17.57 -6.11 13.20
C GLY A 160 17.39 -4.62 12.93
N ALA A 161 16.72 -3.89 13.83
CA ALA A 161 16.60 -2.44 13.72
C ALA A 161 17.96 -1.73 13.74
N VAL A 162 18.87 -2.14 14.63
CA VAL A 162 20.23 -1.58 14.67
C VAL A 162 21.01 -1.89 13.38
N GLU A 163 20.88 -3.10 12.83
CA GLU A 163 21.53 -3.49 11.58
C GLU A 163 21.00 -2.70 10.37
N ASN A 164 19.69 -2.48 10.32
CA ASN A 164 19.03 -1.68 9.28
C ASN A 164 19.30 -0.17 9.42
N GLY A 165 19.78 0.26 10.59
CA GLY A 165 20.14 1.65 10.86
C GLY A 165 18.95 2.48 11.33
N TRP A 166 19.26 3.62 11.95
CA TRP A 166 18.28 4.57 12.46
C TRP A 166 18.22 5.79 11.56
N VAL A 167 17.01 6.14 11.13
CA VAL A 167 16.73 7.34 10.33
C VAL A 167 16.18 8.41 11.26
N ARG A 168 16.62 9.68 11.12
CA ARG A 168 16.05 10.78 11.92
C ARG A 168 14.61 11.00 11.49
N ALA A 169 13.74 11.39 12.42
CA ALA A 169 12.33 11.63 12.12
C ALA A 169 12.14 12.60 10.94
N ASP A 170 12.86 13.73 10.92
CA ASP A 170 12.77 14.73 9.85
C ASP A 170 13.26 14.20 8.50
N ASP A 171 14.28 13.32 8.50
CA ASP A 171 14.84 12.73 7.28
C ASP A 171 13.87 11.74 6.61
N LEU A 172 12.86 11.21 7.32
CA LEU A 172 11.85 10.33 6.73
C LEU A 172 10.98 11.05 5.70
N ASN A 173 10.79 12.37 5.86
CA ASN A 173 9.91 13.14 4.97
C ASN A 173 10.47 13.30 3.54
N ASP A 174 11.75 12.95 3.34
CA ASP A 174 12.43 12.95 2.04
C ASP A 174 12.53 11.54 1.44
N ASP A 175 11.92 10.53 2.07
CA ASP A 175 12.02 9.12 1.67
C ASP A 175 10.71 8.58 1.09
N ASP A 176 10.82 7.73 0.08
CA ASP A 176 9.71 7.13 -0.67
C ASP A 176 9.97 5.63 -0.82
N ASP A 177 9.17 4.81 -0.15
CA ASP A 177 9.37 3.36 -0.10
C ASP A 177 8.45 2.64 -1.10
N MET A 178 9.02 2.20 -2.22
CA MET A 178 8.31 1.39 -3.20
C MET A 178 8.40 -0.11 -2.88
N ILE A 179 7.27 -0.72 -2.53
CA ILE A 179 7.14 -2.17 -2.33
C ILE A 179 6.62 -2.80 -3.63
N TYR A 180 7.49 -3.48 -4.37
CA TYR A 180 7.14 -4.08 -5.65
C TYR A 180 6.29 -5.36 -5.54
N ASP A 181 5.43 -5.53 -6.53
CA ASP A 181 4.65 -6.74 -6.79
C ASP A 181 5.55 -7.99 -6.78
N SER A 182 5.25 -8.89 -5.86
CA SER A 182 6.01 -10.11 -5.63
C SER A 182 5.15 -11.17 -4.97
N ALA A 183 5.57 -12.45 -5.09
CA ALA A 183 4.90 -13.54 -4.38
C ALA A 183 4.87 -13.34 -2.86
N ALA A 184 5.86 -12.63 -2.29
CA ALA A 184 5.89 -12.30 -0.86
C ALA A 184 4.79 -11.28 -0.51
N LEU A 185 4.66 -10.20 -1.30
CA LEU A 185 3.60 -9.22 -1.13
C LEU A 185 2.19 -9.83 -1.32
N HIS A 186 2.05 -10.79 -2.23
CA HIS A 186 0.79 -11.53 -2.41
C HIS A 186 0.47 -12.45 -1.24
N ALA A 187 1.48 -13.03 -0.58
CA ALA A 187 1.28 -13.89 0.59
C ALA A 187 0.96 -13.07 1.84
N GLY A 188 1.45 -11.83 1.89
CA GLY A 188 1.41 -10.93 3.04
C GLY A 188 2.79 -10.83 3.69
N MET A 189 3.19 -9.60 3.94
CA MET A 189 4.43 -9.24 4.63
C MET A 189 4.08 -8.65 6.00
N SER A 190 4.99 -8.85 6.95
CA SER A 190 4.95 -8.21 8.27
C SER A 190 6.32 -7.63 8.57
N THR A 191 6.35 -6.48 9.24
CA THR A 191 7.56 -5.91 9.82
C THR A 191 7.17 -5.18 11.10
N LYS A 192 8.16 -4.84 11.94
CA LYS A 192 7.93 -3.94 13.05
C LYS A 192 8.69 -2.64 12.85
N LEU A 193 8.00 -1.54 13.14
CA LEU A 193 8.59 -0.20 13.19
C LEU A 193 9.00 0.09 14.64
N PHE A 194 10.28 0.38 14.81
CA PHE A 194 10.91 0.77 16.05
C PHE A 194 11.02 2.29 16.12
N ASN A 195 10.82 2.82 17.31
CA ASN A 195 11.04 4.23 17.62
C ASN A 195 12.17 4.34 18.65
N MET A 196 13.08 5.29 18.44
CA MET A 196 14.14 5.64 19.38
C MET A 196 14.10 7.13 19.69
N ILE A 197 14.31 7.47 20.96
CA ILE A 197 14.42 8.85 21.44
C ILE A 197 15.72 9.07 22.21
N VAL A 198 16.29 10.27 22.10
CA VAL A 198 17.48 10.69 22.85
C VAL A 198 17.13 11.83 23.79
N VAL A 199 17.04 11.52 25.08
CA VAL A 199 16.70 12.46 26.15
C VAL A 199 17.98 12.91 26.85
N GLU A 200 18.22 14.21 26.89
CA GLU A 200 19.41 14.82 27.45
C GLU A 200 19.14 15.53 28.80
N ASN A 201 20.20 15.89 29.52
CA ASN A 201 20.08 16.59 30.81
C ASN A 201 19.44 17.99 30.68
N CYS A 202 19.41 18.57 29.49
CA CYS A 202 18.83 19.89 29.21
C CYS A 202 17.37 19.82 28.71
N ASN A 203 16.82 18.62 28.49
CA ASN A 203 15.38 18.47 28.26
C ASN A 203 14.64 18.75 29.57
N SER A 204 13.68 19.66 29.50
CA SER A 204 12.90 20.08 30.67
C SER A 204 11.75 19.10 30.91
N SER A 205 11.38 18.87 32.16
CA SER A 205 10.26 17.99 32.49
C SER A 205 8.93 18.58 31.98
N CYS A 206 8.32 17.96 30.97
CA CYS A 206 6.98 18.25 30.47
C CYS A 206 6.52 17.11 29.54
N GLU A 207 5.38 17.32 28.88
CA GLU A 207 4.95 16.55 27.73
C GLU A 207 5.65 17.07 26.46
N TYR A 208 5.98 16.14 25.57
CA TYR A 208 6.53 16.41 24.26
C TYR A 208 5.71 15.63 23.23
N GLU A 209 5.41 16.23 22.08
CA GLU A 209 4.57 15.60 21.06
C GLU A 209 5.03 15.98 19.66
N ASP A 210 4.82 15.06 18.72
CA ASP A 210 4.90 15.27 17.29
C ASP A 210 3.83 14.41 16.60
N THR A 211 3.43 14.78 15.38
CA THR A 211 2.47 14.03 14.57
C THR A 211 2.92 13.96 13.12
N GLY A 212 3.17 12.75 12.61
CA GLY A 212 3.41 12.48 11.20
C GLY A 212 2.27 11.70 10.54
N THR A 213 2.30 11.63 9.21
CA THR A 213 1.36 10.90 8.35
C THR A 213 2.12 9.90 7.48
N ILE A 214 1.65 8.66 7.44
CA ILE A 214 2.11 7.64 6.48
C ILE A 214 1.01 7.43 5.46
N THR A 215 1.34 7.60 4.18
CA THR A 215 0.41 7.42 3.06
C THR A 215 0.77 6.17 2.28
N LEU A 216 -0.19 5.24 2.14
CA LEU A 216 -0.03 4.06 1.30
C LEU A 216 -0.75 4.29 -0.04
N THR A 217 0.01 4.34 -1.12
CA THR A 217 -0.51 4.55 -2.48
C THR A 217 -0.39 3.28 -3.30
N LEU A 218 -1.54 2.63 -3.51
CA LEU A 218 -1.64 1.46 -4.38
C LEU A 218 -1.51 1.86 -5.85
N GLN A 219 -0.56 1.24 -6.54
CA GLN A 219 -0.21 1.60 -7.91
C GLN A 219 -1.11 0.90 -8.94
N ASN A 220 -1.04 1.38 -10.19
CA ASN A 220 -1.73 0.78 -11.34
C ASN A 220 -3.26 0.70 -11.22
N VAL A 221 -3.87 1.76 -10.66
CA VAL A 221 -5.32 1.84 -10.48
C VAL A 221 -6.05 1.65 -11.81
N LYS A 222 -6.88 0.61 -11.91
CA LYS A 222 -7.60 0.31 -13.15
C LYS A 222 -8.57 1.41 -13.52
N VAL A 223 -8.69 1.68 -14.81
CA VAL A 223 -9.52 2.78 -15.34
C VAL A 223 -10.95 2.71 -14.84
N TRP A 224 -11.49 1.51 -14.61
CA TRP A 224 -12.85 1.25 -14.16
C TRP A 224 -13.03 1.24 -12.62
N VAL A 225 -11.99 1.56 -11.86
CA VAL A 225 -12.01 1.70 -10.39
C VAL A 225 -11.99 3.18 -10.00
N ASP A 226 -12.80 3.57 -9.03
CA ASP A 226 -12.66 4.87 -8.36
C ASP A 226 -11.48 4.78 -7.38
N GLY A 227 -10.35 5.38 -7.75
CA GLY A 227 -9.12 5.34 -6.94
C GLY A 227 -9.23 6.03 -5.58
N ARG A 228 -10.23 6.88 -5.35
CA ARG A 228 -10.45 7.55 -4.07
C ARG A 228 -11.39 6.77 -3.16
N ALA A 229 -12.49 6.27 -3.73
CA ALA A 229 -13.50 5.54 -2.96
C ALA A 229 -13.17 4.05 -2.78
N GLY A 230 -12.31 3.48 -3.64
CA GLY A 230 -12.01 2.05 -3.66
C GLY A 230 -13.16 1.19 -4.19
N THR A 231 -14.08 1.79 -4.95
CA THR A 231 -15.29 1.14 -5.50
C THR A 231 -15.28 1.12 -7.02
N TRP A 232 -16.30 0.53 -7.65
CA TRP A 232 -16.55 0.71 -9.07
C TRP A 232 -16.63 2.20 -9.44
N ARG A 233 -15.96 2.59 -10.53
CA ARG A 233 -16.06 3.96 -11.06
C ARG A 233 -17.46 4.20 -11.62
N ASP A 234 -18.04 5.36 -11.32
CA ASP A 234 -19.22 5.84 -12.05
C ASP A 234 -18.79 6.32 -13.45
N PRO A 235 -19.25 5.70 -14.55
CA PRO A 235 -18.90 6.12 -15.90
C PRO A 235 -19.37 7.53 -16.26
N GLN A 236 -20.24 8.16 -15.46
CA GLN A 236 -20.67 9.56 -15.65
C GLN A 236 -19.72 10.58 -15.01
N ILE A 237 -18.79 10.14 -14.17
CA ILE A 237 -17.80 10.99 -13.49
C ILE A 237 -16.48 10.82 -14.23
N LEU A 238 -15.99 11.91 -14.84
CA LEU A 238 -14.68 11.90 -15.50
C LEU A 238 -13.57 11.59 -14.49
N PRO A 239 -12.54 10.81 -14.87
CA PRO A 239 -11.43 10.51 -13.98
C PRO A 239 -10.73 11.81 -13.54
N PRO A 240 -10.25 11.90 -12.29
CA PRO A 240 -9.40 13.01 -11.89
C PRO A 240 -8.12 13.00 -12.72
N THR A 241 -7.67 14.18 -13.14
CA THR A 241 -6.33 14.37 -13.71
C THR A 241 -5.31 13.93 -12.66
N GLN A 242 -4.46 12.95 -12.99
CA GLN A 242 -3.31 12.60 -12.16
C GLN A 242 -2.47 13.87 -11.96
N GLY A 243 -2.28 14.25 -10.70
CA GLY A 243 -1.38 15.31 -10.27
C GLY A 243 0.00 14.75 -9.98
#